data_AF-A0A8H6U047-F1
#
_entry.id   AF-A0A8H6U047-F1
#
_cell.length_a   1.000
_cell.length_b   1.000
_cell.length_c   1.000
_cell.angle_alpha   90.00
_cell.angle_beta   90.00
_cell.angle_gamma   90.00
#
_symmetry.space_group_name_H-M   'P 1'
#
loop_
_entity.id
_entity.type
_entity.pdbx_description
1 polymer ?
#
loop_
_entity_poly.entity_id
_entity_poly.type
_entity_poly.pdbx_seq_one_letter_code
_entity_poly.pdbx_strand_id
1 'polypeptide(L)'
;MFNSADEPLACARLRALVRCRLPSGRVVDVALVRRIDSSSWRPRTDWDGRWVFEETTSFDFLLVDHIIRGALLTPVLPKPSGRSALHFLVDVVDGDMFLR
;
A
#
# COMPACT_ATOMS: atom_id res chain seq x y z
N MET A 1 -3.43 12.96 -12.32
CA MET A 1 -3.64 11.51 -12.37
C MET A 1 -2.73 10.96 -13.46
N PHE A 2 -1.56 10.40 -13.11
CA PHE A 2 -0.67 9.81 -14.12
C PHE A 2 -1.26 8.48 -14.55
N ASN A 3 -1.92 8.50 -15.70
CA ASN A 3 -2.40 7.33 -16.41
C ASN A 3 -1.23 6.83 -17.27
N SER A 4 -0.33 6.04 -16.70
CA SER A 4 0.62 5.23 -17.48
C SER A 4 -0.01 3.87 -17.72
N ALA A 5 -0.43 3.63 -18.95
CA ALA A 5 -0.91 2.34 -19.42
C ALA A 5 0.18 1.27 -19.21
N ASP A 6 -0.05 0.33 -18.29
CA ASP A 6 -0.15 -1.13 -18.59
C ASP A 6 -0.14 -2.02 -17.33
N GLU A 7 0.12 -1.49 -16.13
CA GLU A 7 -0.17 -2.21 -14.88
C GLU A 7 -0.74 -1.27 -13.81
N PRO A 8 -1.79 -1.68 -13.08
CA PRO A 8 -2.31 -0.90 -11.97
C PRO A 8 -1.25 -0.81 -10.87
N LEU A 9 -0.90 0.42 -10.48
CA LEU A 9 -0.02 0.66 -9.33
C LEU A 9 -0.59 -0.02 -8.08
N ALA A 10 0.16 -0.95 -7.51
CA ALA A 10 -0.19 -1.65 -6.29
C ALA A 10 0.49 -1.02 -5.07
N CYS A 11 -0.21 -0.99 -3.94
CA CYS A 11 0.35 -0.55 -2.68
C CYS A 11 0.78 -1.77 -1.85
N ALA A 12 1.82 -1.59 -1.02
CA ALA A 12 2.25 -2.59 -0.07
C ALA A 12 2.87 -1.93 1.16
N ARG A 13 2.73 -2.56 2.33
CA ARG A 13 3.38 -2.14 3.56
C ARG A 13 4.74 -2.82 3.67
N LEU A 14 5.80 -2.03 3.72
CA LEU A 14 7.14 -2.51 4.02
C LEU A 14 7.21 -3.09 5.45
N ARG A 15 7.80 -4.27 5.59
CA ARG A 15 7.95 -4.99 6.86
C ARG A 15 9.40 -5.19 7.23
N ALA A 16 10.26 -5.47 6.25
CA ALA A 16 11.70 -5.56 6.43
C ALA A 16 12.43 -5.24 5.13
N LEU A 17 13.66 -4.74 5.25
CA LEU A 17 14.62 -4.62 4.17
C LEU A 17 15.81 -5.52 4.51
N VAL A 18 16.15 -6.41 3.58
CA VAL A 18 17.18 -7.42 3.78
C VAL A 18 18.19 -7.32 2.65
N ARG A 19 19.47 -7.25 3.00
CA ARG A 19 20.58 -7.32 2.06
C ARG A 19 21.04 -8.76 1.91
N CYS A 20 20.93 -9.29 0.71
CA CYS A 20 21.29 -10.67 0.38
C CYS A 20 22.59 -10.71 -0.44
N ARG A 21 23.49 -11.62 -0.10
CA ARG A 21 24.65 -11.98 -0.94
C ARG A 21 24.35 -13.30 -1.64
N LEU A 22 24.26 -13.26 -2.96
CA LEU A 22 23.99 -14.45 -3.76
C LEU A 22 25.26 -15.29 -3.95
N PRO A 23 25.15 -16.60 -4.23
CA PRO A 23 26.31 -17.45 -4.51
C PRO A 23 27.19 -16.95 -5.66
N SER A 24 26.62 -16.17 -6.59
CA SER A 24 27.36 -15.50 -7.67
C SER A 24 28.25 -14.34 -7.21
N GLY A 25 28.25 -14.00 -5.92
CA GLY A 25 28.92 -12.81 -5.37
C GLY A 25 28.11 -11.52 -5.52
N ARG A 26 26.99 -11.55 -6.27
CA ARG A 26 26.11 -10.39 -6.43
C ARG A 26 25.40 -10.06 -5.12
N VAL A 27 25.35 -8.78 -4.77
CA VAL A 27 24.58 -8.26 -3.63
C VAL A 27 23.25 -7.71 -4.15
N VAL A 28 22.14 -8.09 -3.53
CA VAL A 28 20.80 -7.59 -3.87
C VAL A 28 20.07 -7.18 -2.59
N ASP A 29 19.31 -6.09 -2.66
CA ASP A 29 18.46 -5.64 -1.57
C ASP A 29 17.00 -6.07 -1.87
N VAL A 30 16.38 -6.75 -0.91
CA VAL A 30 15.04 -7.32 -1.01
C VAL A 30 14.16 -6.75 0.09
N ALA A 31 12.97 -6.28 -0.28
CA ALA A 31 11.93 -5.86 0.62
C ALA A 31 10.97 -7.02 0.91
N LEU A 32 10.73 -7.29 2.19
CA LEU A 32 9.58 -8.07 2.63
C LEU A 32 8.40 -7.12 2.83
N VAL A 33 7.29 -7.37 2.15
CA VAL A 33 6.12 -6.51 2.18
C VAL A 33 4.85 -7.31 2.49
N ARG A 34 3.81 -6.62 2.98
CA ARG A 34 2.43 -7.10 2.93
C ARG A 34 1.68 -6.36 1.85
N ARG A 35 0.98 -7.08 0.97
CA ARG A 35 0.20 -6.47 -0.09
C ARG A 35 -1.00 -5.73 0.48
N ILE A 36 -1.40 -4.69 -0.25
CA ILE A 36 -2.56 -3.88 0.04
C ILE A 36 -3.38 -3.86 -1.24
N ASP A 37 -4.44 -4.67 -1.27
CA ASP A 37 -5.29 -4.86 -2.44
C ASP A 37 -6.56 -4.01 -2.31
N SER A 38 -7.27 -3.79 -3.41
CA SER A 38 -8.57 -3.10 -3.38
C SER A 38 -9.58 -3.91 -2.55
N SER A 39 -10.24 -3.26 -1.60
CA SER A 39 -11.29 -3.90 -0.81
C SER A 39 -12.63 -3.87 -1.54
N SER A 40 -13.42 -4.93 -1.34
CA SER A 40 -14.84 -4.96 -1.72
C SER A 40 -15.74 -4.17 -0.76
N TRP A 41 -15.24 -3.84 0.43
CA TRP A 41 -15.98 -3.08 1.42
C TRP A 41 -16.09 -1.60 1.01
N ARG A 42 -17.27 -1.01 1.22
CA ARG A 42 -17.55 0.39 0.88
C ARG A 42 -18.07 1.16 2.10
N PRO A 43 -17.58 2.39 2.36
CA PRO A 43 -18.10 3.21 3.43
C PRO A 43 -19.51 3.71 3.07
N ARG A 44 -20.36 3.84 4.09
CA ARG A 44 -21.72 4.39 3.99
C ARG A 44 -21.71 5.93 3.99
N THR A 45 -20.89 6.54 3.14
CA THR A 45 -20.74 8.00 3.04
C THR A 45 -20.66 8.42 1.59
N ASP A 46 -21.40 9.44 1.16
CA ASP A 46 -21.44 9.82 -0.25
C ASP A 46 -20.31 10.77 -0.69
N TRP A 47 -19.19 10.20 -1.13
CA TRP A 47 -18.08 10.93 -1.76
C TRP A 47 -17.54 10.21 -3.00
N ASP A 48 -17.20 10.92 -4.06
CA ASP A 48 -16.56 10.32 -5.24
C ASP A 48 -15.09 9.94 -4.97
N GLY A 49 -14.60 8.88 -5.61
CA GLY A 49 -13.22 8.42 -5.40
C GLY A 49 -13.00 7.57 -4.13
N ARG A 50 -14.05 6.92 -3.61
CA ARG A 50 -14.01 5.97 -2.48
C ARG A 50 -13.21 4.71 -2.78
N TRP A 51 -11.88 4.80 -2.77
CA TRP A 51 -10.99 3.65 -2.95
C TRP A 51 -10.54 3.19 -1.56
N VAL A 52 -11.09 2.07 -1.11
CA VAL A 52 -10.69 1.42 0.14
C VAL A 52 -9.77 0.27 -0.21
N PHE A 53 -8.71 0.14 0.56
CA PHE A 53 -7.74 -0.92 0.42
C PHE A 53 -7.72 -1.81 1.66
N GLU A 54 -7.41 -3.08 1.46
CA GLU A 54 -7.36 -4.11 2.48
C GLU A 54 -5.97 -4.72 2.52
N GLU A 55 -5.33 -4.71 3.69
CA GLU A 55 -4.02 -5.33 3.87
C GLU A 55 -4.17 -6.85 3.92
N THR A 56 -3.42 -7.56 3.08
CA THR A 56 -3.45 -9.02 3.04
C THR A 56 -2.73 -9.61 4.25
N THR A 57 -3.01 -10.89 4.52
CA THR A 57 -2.28 -11.66 5.54
C THR A 57 -0.97 -12.24 5.02
N SER A 58 -0.84 -12.38 3.70
CA SER A 58 0.34 -12.90 3.02
C SER A 58 1.49 -11.91 3.00
N PHE A 59 2.71 -12.42 2.88
CA PHE A 59 3.90 -11.63 2.65
C PHE A 59 4.50 -11.98 1.31
N ASP A 60 5.04 -10.96 0.65
CA ASP A 60 5.77 -11.10 -0.61
C ASP A 60 7.17 -10.50 -0.49
N PHE A 61 8.06 -10.99 -1.34
CA PHE A 61 9.40 -10.43 -1.51
C PHE A 61 9.48 -9.65 -2.81
N LEU A 62 9.96 -8.42 -2.74
CA LEU A 62 10.17 -7.55 -3.89
C LEU A 62 11.63 -7.11 -3.91
N LEU A 63 12.21 -6.99 -5.10
CA LEU A 63 13.48 -6.28 -5.23
C LEU A 63 13.22 -4.78 -4.96
N VAL A 64 14.15 -4.14 -4.25
CA VAL A 64 13.98 -2.73 -3.85
C VAL A 64 13.95 -1.79 -5.07
N ASP A 65 14.58 -2.18 -6.18
CA ASP A 65 14.56 -1.45 -7.44
C ASP A 65 13.17 -1.38 -8.10
N HIS A 66 12.24 -2.26 -7.73
CA HIS A 66 10.85 -2.22 -8.18
C HIS A 66 9.98 -1.25 -7.36
N ILE A 67 10.51 -0.67 -6.27
CA ILE A 67 9.78 0.28 -5.43
C ILE A 67 9.91 1.68 -6.03
N ILE A 68 8.78 2.24 -6.46
CA ILE A 68 8.76 3.56 -7.11
C ILE A 68 8.76 4.70 -6.09
N ARG A 69 7.84 4.68 -5.11
CA ARG A 69 7.68 5.74 -4.10
C ARG A 69 6.90 5.27 -2.87
N GLY A 70 7.01 6.01 -1.77
CA GLY A 70 6.13 5.86 -0.62
C GLY A 70 4.72 6.37 -0.89
N ALA A 71 3.74 5.83 -0.16
CA ALA A 71 2.34 6.27 -0.18
C ALA A 71 1.81 6.35 1.27
N LEU A 72 0.89 7.28 1.52
CA LEU A 72 0.24 7.43 2.82
C LEU A 72 -1.14 6.78 2.79
N LEU A 73 -1.35 5.86 3.74
CA LEU A 73 -2.60 5.14 3.92
C LEU A 73 -3.12 5.42 5.33
N THR A 74 -4.36 5.93 5.43
CA THR A 74 -5.02 6.19 6.73
C THR A 74 -5.98 5.05 7.06
N PRO A 75 -5.98 4.52 8.29
CA PRO A 75 -6.87 3.42 8.66
C PRO A 75 -8.35 3.85 8.65
N VAL A 76 -9.23 2.93 8.24
CA VAL A 76 -10.68 3.10 8.37
C VAL A 76 -11.10 2.86 9.82
N LEU A 77 -11.79 3.83 10.42
CA LEU A 77 -12.31 3.76 11.80
C LEU A 77 -13.81 4.13 11.86
N PRO A 78 -14.63 3.45 12.69
CA PRO A 78 -14.30 2.22 13.42
C PRO A 78 -14.07 1.03 12.48
N LYS A 79 -13.20 0.10 12.89
CA LYS A 79 -12.84 -1.05 12.06
C LYS A 79 -14.06 -1.97 11.86
N PRO A 80 -14.44 -2.31 10.61
CA PRO A 80 -15.48 -3.30 10.36
C PRO A 80 -15.11 -4.67 10.95
N SER A 81 -16.06 -5.31 11.64
CA SER A 81 -15.86 -6.63 12.25
C SER A 81 -15.55 -7.70 11.20
N GLY A 82 -14.63 -8.62 11.53
CA GLY A 82 -14.28 -9.76 10.68
C GLY A 82 -13.41 -9.45 9.45
N ARG A 83 -12.91 -8.22 9.29
CA ARG A 83 -12.00 -7.85 8.19
C ARG A 83 -10.58 -7.57 8.66
N SER A 84 -9.61 -7.64 7.74
CA SER A 84 -8.25 -7.20 8.03
C SER A 84 -8.19 -5.66 8.12
N ALA A 85 -7.00 -5.07 8.23
CA ALA A 85 -6.88 -3.63 8.34
C ALA A 85 -7.27 -2.95 7.02
N LEU A 86 -8.36 -2.18 7.04
CA LEU A 86 -8.81 -1.38 5.91
C LEU A 86 -8.18 0.01 5.96
N HIS A 87 -7.85 0.59 4.80
CA HIS A 87 -7.23 1.89 4.69
C HIS A 87 -7.79 2.71 3.51
N PHE A 88 -7.79 4.03 3.64
CA PHE A 88 -7.96 4.96 2.53
C PHE A 88 -6.60 5.43 2.03
N LEU A 89 -6.45 5.60 0.71
CA LEU A 89 -5.29 6.26 0.12
C LEU A 89 -5.42 7.78 0.26
N VAL A 90 -4.40 8.40 0.85
CA VAL A 90 -4.29 9.85 0.92
C VAL A 90 -3.50 10.31 -0.31
N ASP A 91 -4.22 10.66 -1.39
CA ASP A 91 -3.64 11.14 -2.67
C ASP A 91 -3.67 12.68 -2.79
N VAL A 92 -3.97 13.39 -1.70
CA VAL A 92 -3.93 14.85 -1.66
C VAL A 92 -2.53 15.33 -1.28
N VAL A 93 -2.05 16.36 -1.99
CA VAL A 93 -0.75 17.01 -1.74
C VAL A 93 -0.81 17.94 -0.52
N ASP A 94 -2.00 18.23 0.00
CA ASP A 94 -2.16 19.11 1.16
C ASP A 94 -1.83 18.37 2.46
N GLY A 95 -0.72 18.77 3.08
CA GLY A 95 -0.30 18.36 4.43
C GLY A 95 -1.20 18.92 5.54
N ASP A 96 -2.41 19.38 5.21
CA ASP A 96 -3.29 20.13 6.09
C ASP A 96 -4.74 19.61 6.10
N MET A 97 -4.90 18.32 6.42
CA MET A 97 -6.22 17.74 6.69
C MET A 97 -6.66 17.89 8.16
N PHE A 98 -5.85 18.53 9.01
CA PHE A 98 -6.14 18.67 10.45
C PHE A 98 -6.19 20.13 10.96
N LEU A 99 -5.99 21.16 10.13
CA LEU A 99 -6.36 22.55 10.49
C LEU A 99 -7.75 22.91 9.97
N ARG A 100 -8.80 22.17 10.39
CA ARG A 100 -10.19 22.65 10.39
C ARG A 100 -10.97 22.08 11.57
#